data_AF-A0AAN3KXZ1-F1
#
_entry.id   AF-A0AAN3KXZ1-F1
#
_cell.length_a   1.000
_cell.length_b   1.000
_cell.length_c   1.000
_cell.angle_alpha   90.00
_cell.angle_beta   90.00
_cell.angle_gamma   90.00
#
_symmetry.space_group_name_H-M   'P 1'
#
loop_
_entity.id
_entity.type
_entity.pdbx_description
1 polymer ?
#
loop_
_entity_poly.entity_id
_entity_poly.type
_entity_poly.pdbx_seq_one_letter_code
_entity_poly.pdbx_strand_id
1 'polypeptide(L)'
;IFSWWSAGRYASFSPAGRCYVALEELRWGAFGDVIRQGETGQVNQLLDILRHKALTQMAQESGGSATVRLNTLDWLGGQGREQADNEW
;
A
#
# COMPACT_ATOMS: atom_id res chain seq x y z
N ILE A 1 0.29 3.00 -10.34
CA ILE A 1 0.58 2.12 -9.19
C ILE A 1 -0.41 2.40 -8.05
N PHE A 2 -0.36 3.54 -7.34
CA PHE A 2 -1.34 3.86 -6.28
C PHE A 2 -2.80 3.91 -6.76
N SER A 3 -3.09 4.44 -7.95
CA SER A 3 -4.45 4.39 -8.52
C SER A 3 -4.92 2.95 -8.82
N TRP A 4 -3.99 2.05 -9.15
CA TRP A 4 -4.32 0.63 -9.39
C TRP A 4 -4.50 -0.13 -8.09
N TRP A 5 -3.73 0.25 -7.06
CA TRP A 5 -3.93 -0.21 -5.69
C TRP A 5 -5.31 0.21 -5.17
N SER A 6 -5.65 1.49 -5.29
CA SER A 6 -6.98 1.99 -4.91
C SER A 6 -8.13 1.40 -5.74
N ALA A 7 -7.88 0.98 -6.99
CA ALA A 7 -8.86 0.31 -7.84
C ALA A 7 -9.05 -1.18 -7.49
N GLY A 8 -8.40 -1.68 -6.43
CA GLY A 8 -8.55 -3.07 -5.99
C GLY A 8 -7.82 -4.08 -6.88
N ARG A 9 -6.90 -3.67 -7.75
CA ARG A 9 -6.18 -4.59 -8.65
C ARG A 9 -5.27 -5.58 -7.90
N TYR A 10 -4.92 -5.24 -6.66
CA TYR A 10 -4.17 -6.11 -5.75
C TYR A 10 -5.06 -6.74 -4.66
N ALA A 11 -6.39 -6.70 -4.79
CA ALA A 11 -7.31 -7.19 -3.75
C ALA A 11 -7.17 -8.69 -3.42
N SER A 12 -6.56 -9.47 -4.31
CA SER A 12 -6.23 -10.88 -4.07
C SER A 12 -5.12 -11.08 -3.02
N PHE A 13 -4.38 -10.03 -2.67
CA PHE A 13 -3.31 -10.07 -1.68
C PHE A 13 -3.76 -9.47 -0.34
N SER A 14 -3.11 -9.92 0.74
CA SER A 14 -3.24 -9.32 2.07
C SER A 14 -2.91 -7.82 2.04
N PRO A 15 -3.43 -7.02 2.98
CA PRO A 15 -3.13 -5.59 3.05
C PRO A 15 -1.62 -5.28 3.02
N ALA A 16 -0.82 -6.12 3.70
CA ALA A 16 0.64 -6.05 3.66
C ALA A 16 1.21 -6.35 2.26
N GLY A 17 0.69 -7.39 1.60
CA GLY A 17 1.11 -7.80 0.27
C GLY A 17 0.84 -6.72 -0.79
N ARG A 18 -0.30 -6.02 -0.70
CA ARG A 18 -0.62 -4.91 -1.62
C ARG A 18 0.37 -3.75 -1.50
N CYS A 19 0.67 -3.37 -0.26
CA CYS A 19 1.66 -2.33 0.02
C CYS A 19 3.04 -2.75 -0.49
N TYR A 20 3.45 -4.00 -0.24
CA TYR A 20 4.72 -4.53 -0.72
C TYR A 20 4.84 -4.49 -2.25
N VAL A 21 3.85 -5.04 -2.97
CA VAL A 21 3.84 -5.05 -4.43
C VAL A 21 3.85 -3.62 -4.99
N ALA A 22 3.06 -2.71 -4.41
CA ALA A 22 3.05 -1.31 -4.84
C ALA A 22 4.42 -0.62 -4.66
N LEU A 23 5.11 -0.88 -3.55
CA LEU A 23 6.45 -0.36 -3.30
C LEU A 23 7.48 -0.98 -4.24
N GLU A 24 7.35 -2.27 -4.53
CA GLU A 24 8.26 -2.98 -5.44
C GLU A 24 8.13 -2.47 -6.88
N GLU A 25 6.89 -2.29 -7.36
CA GLU A 25 6.59 -1.65 -8.65
C GLU A 25 7.21 -0.24 -8.75
N LEU A 26 7.17 0.54 -7.66
CA LEU A 26 7.79 1.85 -7.60
C LEU A 26 9.33 1.77 -7.57
N ARG A 27 9.89 0.77 -6.89
CA ARG A 27 11.33 0.55 -6.78
C ARG A 27 11.97 0.19 -8.11
N TRP A 28 11.27 -0.58 -8.95
CA TRP A 28 11.76 -0.99 -10.26
C TRP A 28 11.33 -0.03 -11.38
N GLY A 29 10.32 0.80 -11.16
CA GLY A 29 9.86 1.81 -12.11
C GLY A 29 10.67 3.12 -12.11
N ALA A 30 10.13 4.13 -12.79
CA ALA A 30 10.75 5.45 -12.95
C ALA A 30 11.03 6.16 -11.61
N PHE A 31 10.20 5.93 -10.59
CA PHE A 31 10.45 6.48 -9.25
C PHE A 31 11.76 5.95 -8.66
N GLY A 32 11.99 4.63 -8.71
CA GLY A 32 13.23 4.04 -8.22
C GLY A 32 14.46 4.47 -9.01
N ASP A 33 14.31 4.81 -10.29
CA ASP A 33 15.38 5.39 -11.09
C ASP A 33 15.75 6.81 -10.61
N VAL A 34 14.75 7.65 -10.33
CA VAL A 34 14.94 8.97 -9.70
C VAL A 34 15.60 8.84 -8.32
N ILE A 35 15.28 7.81 -7.54
CA ILE A 35 15.94 7.57 -6.24
C ILE A 35 17.41 7.17 -6.41
N ARG A 36 17.75 6.38 -7.44
CA ARG A 36 19.13 5.94 -7.69
C ARG A 36 20.02 7.04 -8.27
N GLN A 37 19.44 7.96 -9.05
CA GLN A 37 20.16 9.05 -9.71
C GLN A 37 20.10 10.38 -8.94
N GLY A 38 19.18 10.51 -7.99
CA GLY A 38 18.91 11.75 -7.26
C GLY A 38 19.91 12.02 -6.14
N GLU A 39 19.95 13.29 -5.72
CA GLU A 39 20.74 13.73 -4.58
C GLU A 39 20.09 13.29 -3.26
N THR A 40 20.91 12.90 -2.27
CA THR A 40 20.47 12.35 -0.97
C THR A 40 19.40 13.17 -0.27
N GLY A 41 19.46 14.51 -0.34
CA GLY A 41 18.47 15.40 0.26
C GLY A 41 17.09 15.30 -0.41
N GLN A 42 17.05 15.37 -1.74
CA GLN A 42 15.82 15.25 -2.52
C GLN A 42 15.24 13.84 -2.43
N VAL A 43 16.11 12.81 -2.48
CA VAL A 43 15.73 11.41 -2.29
C VAL A 43 15.02 11.19 -0.97
N ASN A 44 15.55 11.71 0.13
CA ASN A 44 14.91 11.58 1.45
C ASN A 44 13.53 12.22 1.49
N GLN A 45 13.34 13.37 0.84
CA GLN A 45 12.01 13.99 0.74
C GLN A 45 11.04 13.15 -0.10
N LEU A 46 11.48 12.61 -1.24
CA LEU A 46 10.63 11.72 -2.05
C LEU A 46 10.25 10.44 -1.29
N LEU A 47 11.18 9.87 -0.53
CA LEU A 47 10.91 8.69 0.30
C LEU A 47 9.93 9.01 1.43
N ASP A 48 10.01 10.18 2.05
CA ASP A 48 9.05 10.60 3.07
C ASP A 48 7.63 10.80 2.49
N ILE A 49 7.54 11.45 1.32
CA ILE A 49 6.28 11.61 0.58
C ILE A 49 5.69 10.25 0.21
N LEU A 50 6.53 9.33 -0.28
CA LEU A 50 6.12 7.97 -0.61
C LEU A 50 5.56 7.25 0.62
N ARG A 51 6.26 7.34 1.75
CA ARG A 51 5.84 6.74 3.02
C ARG A 51 4.49 7.30 3.47
N HIS A 52 4.33 8.62 3.46
CA HIS A 52 3.05 9.25 3.79
C HIS A 52 1.91 8.78 2.89
N LYS A 53 2.13 8.73 1.56
CA LYS A 53 1.14 8.23 0.61
C LYS A 53 0.76 6.77 0.86
N ALA A 54 1.74 5.91 1.11
CA ALA A 54 1.50 4.50 1.42
C ALA A 54 0.68 4.34 2.72
N LEU A 55 1.04 5.08 3.77
CA LEU A 55 0.30 5.08 5.04
C LEU A 55 -1.14 5.55 4.86
N THR A 56 -1.36 6.65 4.14
CA THR A 56 -2.71 7.14 3.84
C THR A 56 -3.51 6.12 3.03
N GLN A 57 -2.91 5.50 2.00
CA GLN A 57 -3.59 4.50 1.19
C GLN A 57 -4.02 3.28 2.04
N MET A 58 -3.14 2.80 2.91
CA MET A 58 -3.44 1.69 3.82
C MET A 58 -4.54 2.05 4.82
N ALA A 59 -4.51 3.27 5.36
CA ALA A 59 -5.53 3.77 6.28
C ALA A 59 -6.92 3.88 5.62
N GLN A 60 -6.97 4.20 4.33
CA GLN A 60 -8.22 4.21 3.56
C GLN A 60 -8.75 2.79 3.33
N GLU A 61 -7.88 1.82 3.05
CA GLU A 61 -8.28 0.42 2.86
C GLU A 61 -8.76 -0.25 4.17
N SER A 62 -8.18 0.10 5.31
CA SER A 62 -8.54 -0.45 6.62
C SER A 62 -9.82 0.15 7.23
N GLY A 63 -10.54 1.00 6.51
CA GLY A 63 -11.81 1.56 6.98
C GLY A 63 -11.69 2.86 7.79
N GLY A 64 -10.61 3.64 7.60
CA GLY A 64 -10.62 5.06 7.92
C GLY A 64 -9.80 5.52 9.13
N SER A 65 -8.99 4.65 9.75
CA SER A 65 -8.04 5.12 10.76
C SER A 65 -6.64 4.52 10.54
N ALA A 66 -5.67 5.40 10.33
CA ALA A 66 -4.24 5.09 10.22
C ALA A 66 -3.66 4.47 11.50
N THR A 67 -4.47 4.39 12.57
CA THR A 67 -4.13 3.90 13.90
C THR A 67 -4.83 2.57 14.23
N VAL A 68 -5.64 2.00 13.32
CA VAL A 68 -6.23 0.68 13.55
C VAL A 68 -5.09 -0.33 13.65
N ARG A 69 -4.88 -0.88 14.86
CA ARG A 69 -4.00 -2.02 15.06
C ARG A 69 -4.68 -3.22 14.42
N LEU A 70 -4.33 -3.49 13.17
CA LEU A 70 -4.67 -4.74 12.52
C LEU A 70 -3.95 -5.86 13.28
N ASN A 71 -4.68 -6.93 13.57
CA ASN A 71 -4.07 -8.13 14.12
C ASN A 71 -3.01 -8.63 13.12
N THR A 72 -1.86 -9.12 13.58
CA THR A 72 -0.80 -9.62 12.68
C THR A 72 -1.30 -10.68 11.69
N LEU A 73 -2.30 -11.48 12.08
CA LEU A 73 -2.95 -12.47 11.22
C LEU A 73 -3.89 -11.82 10.18
N ASP A 74 -4.48 -10.68 10.48
CA ASP A 74 -5.31 -9.90 9.56
C ASP A 74 -4.43 -9.11 8.56
N TRP A 75 -3.29 -8.64 9.05
CA TRP A 75 -2.27 -7.96 8.26
C TRP A 75 -1.60 -8.88 7.22
N LEU A 76 -1.22 -10.09 7.65
CA LEU A 76 -0.56 -11.09 6.80
C LEU A 76 -1.54 -12.02 6.10
N GLY A 77 -2.70 -12.25 6.70
CA GLY A 77 -3.78 -13.04 6.13
C GLY A 77 -4.35 -12.31 4.93
N GLY A 78 -4.36 -12.99 3.79
CA GLY A 78 -5.16 -12.56 2.65
C GLY A 78 -6.62 -12.71 3.00
N GLN A 79 -7.17 -11.80 3.81
CA GLN A 79 -8.61 -11.69 3.93
C GLN A 79 -9.10 -11.07 2.63
N GLY A 80 -9.37 -11.94 1.65
CA GLY A 80 -10.45 -11.67 0.72
C GLY A 80 -11.60 -11.16 1.58
N ARG A 81 -12.08 -9.96 1.29
CA ARG A 81 -13.40 -9.56 1.75
C ARG A 81 -14.33 -10.59 1.13
N GLU A 82 -14.57 -11.66 1.85
CA GLU A 82 -15.76 -12.47 1.71
C GLU A 82 -16.87 -11.47 2.02
N GLN A 83 -17.33 -10.84 0.95
CA GLN A 83 -18.55 -10.09 0.91
C GLN A 83 -19.63 -11.17 1.10
N ALA A 84 -19.80 -11.64 2.33
CA ALA A 84 -20.99 -12.33 2.79
C ALA A 84 -22.11 -11.29 2.89
N ASP A 85 -22.37 -10.66 1.74
CA ASP A 85 -23.65 -10.06 1.41
C ASP A 85 -24.49 -11.23 0.90
N ASN A 86 -25.06 -11.98 1.84
CA ASN A 86 -26.24 -12.76 1.56
C ASN A 86 -27.04 -12.86 2.85
N GLU A 87 -27.59 -11.71 3.21
CA GLU A 87 -28.74 -11.60 4.11
C GLU A 87 -29.89 -12.40 3.48
N TRP A 88 -30.27 -13.51 4.10
CA TRP A 88 -31.53 -14.22 3.84
C TRP A 88 -32.56 -13.80 4.88
#